data_AF-A0A2G9MKF1-F1
#
_entry.id   AF-A0A2G9MKF1-F1
#
_cell.length_a   1.000
_cell.length_b   1.000
_cell.length_c   1.000
_cell.angle_alpha   90.00
_cell.angle_beta   90.00
_cell.angle_gamma   90.00
#
_symmetry.space_group_name_H-M   'P 1'
#
loop_
_entity.id
_entity.type
_entity.pdbx_description
1 polymer ?
#
loop_
_entity_poly.entity_id
_entity_poly.type
_entity_poly.pdbx_seq_one_letter_code
_entity_poly.pdbx_strand_id
1 'polypeptide(L)' 'SQRSRIVQVREIITELEASLGKTIPLDDILRSASEKGIEESEVEEIIERLKRSGDIFEPKRNFISKL' A
#
# COMPACT_ATOMS: atom_id res chain seq x y z
N SER A 1 15.25 -1.57 8.86
CA SER A 1 14.45 -2.24 9.91
C SER A 1 12.96 -2.01 9.70
N GLN A 2 12.11 -3.02 9.89
CA GLN A 2 10.69 -3.11 9.46
C GLN A 2 9.85 -1.82 9.56
N ARG A 3 10.01 -1.00 10.61
CA ARG A 3 9.32 0.31 10.72
C ARG A 3 9.56 1.21 9.51
N SER A 4 10.76 1.21 8.94
CA SER A 4 11.09 2.00 7.76
C SER A 4 10.32 1.55 6.52
N ARG A 5 10.03 0.26 6.39
CA ARG A 5 9.26 -0.28 5.24
C ARG A 5 7.79 0.11 5.33
N ILE A 6 7.21 0.09 6.54
CA ILE A 6 5.83 0.56 6.77
C ILE A 6 5.68 2.03 6.37
N VAL A 7 6.66 2.87 6.73
CA VAL A 7 6.64 4.29 6.32
C VAL A 7 6.70 4.40 4.80
N GLN A 8 7.59 3.68 4.14
CA GLN A 8 7.72 3.70 2.68
C GLN A 8 6.44 3.23 1.96
N VAL A 9 5.78 2.18 2.43
CA VAL A 9 4.51 1.70 1.84
C VAL A 9 3.39 2.73 2.05
N ARG A 10 3.33 3.40 3.20
CA ARG A 10 2.36 4.50 3.42
C ARG A 10 2.63 5.70 2.51
N GLU A 11 3.89 6.02 2.28
CA GLU A 11 4.28 7.07 1.32
C GLU A 11 3.85 6.69 -0.10
N ILE A 12 4.13 5.46 -0.54
CA ILE A 12 3.68 4.93 -1.83
C ILE A 12 2.16 5.06 -1.98
N ILE A 13 1.40 4.62 -0.97
CA ILE A 13 -0.07 4.73 -0.99
C ILE A 13 -0.51 6.20 -1.11
N THR A 14 0.17 7.12 -0.42
CA THR A 14 -0.17 8.55 -0.47
C THR A 14 0.20 9.19 -1.83
N GLU A 15 1.34 8.81 -2.40
CA GLU A 15 1.79 9.23 -3.73
C GLU A 15 0.82 8.73 -4.82
N LEU A 16 0.43 7.46 -4.75
CA LEU A 16 -0.54 6.87 -5.66
C LEU A 16 -1.95 7.44 -5.46
N GLU A 17 -2.34 7.76 -4.22
CA GLU A 17 -3.61 8.44 -3.93
C GLU A 17 -3.68 9.81 -4.62
N ALA A 18 -2.58 10.57 -4.61
CA ALA A 18 -2.51 11.87 -5.26
C ALA A 18 -2.57 11.78 -6.80
N SER A 19 -2.07 10.68 -7.38
CA SER A 19 -1.99 10.47 -8.83
C SER A 19 -3.24 9.80 -9.42
N LEU A 20 -3.73 8.75 -8.77
CA LEU A 20 -4.85 7.91 -9.24
C LEU A 20 -6.18 8.26 -8.57
N GLY A 21 -6.14 8.95 -7.43
CA GLY A 21 -7.30 9.27 -6.60
C GLY A 21 -7.48 8.29 -5.44
N LYS A 22 -8.66 8.32 -4.81
CA LYS A 22 -8.93 7.56 -3.57
C LYS A 22 -8.82 6.05 -3.71
N THR A 23 -8.90 5.51 -4.92
CA THR A 23 -8.90 4.07 -5.18
C THR A 23 -7.65 3.70 -5.96
N ILE A 24 -6.77 2.94 -5.31
CA ILE A 24 -5.45 2.60 -5.80
C ILE A 24 -5.42 1.10 -6.11
N PRO A 25 -4.99 0.69 -7.31
CA PRO A 25 -4.78 -0.71 -7.64
C PRO A 25 -3.66 -1.32 -6.79
N LEU A 26 -3.86 -2.54 -6.30
CA LEU A 26 -2.83 -3.28 -5.56
C LEU A 26 -1.57 -3.48 -6.42
N ASP A 27 -1.73 -3.75 -7.71
CA ASP A 27 -0.64 -3.85 -8.68
C ASP A 27 0.27 -2.62 -8.70
N ASP A 28 -0.29 -1.41 -8.66
CA ASP A 28 0.50 -0.17 -8.67
C ASP A 28 1.29 0.00 -7.36
N ILE A 29 0.71 -0.41 -6.23
CA ILE A 29 1.40 -0.41 -4.93
C ILE A 29 2.56 -1.40 -4.96
N LEU A 30 2.32 -2.63 -5.44
CA LEU A 30 3.35 -3.67 -5.56
C LEU A 30 4.49 -3.24 -6.49
N ARG A 31 4.16 -2.65 -7.64
CA ARG A 31 5.13 -2.13 -8.59
C ARG A 31 5.99 -1.02 -7.97
N SER A 32 5.35 -0.02 -7.36
CA SER A 32 6.05 1.10 -6.72
C SER A 32 6.91 0.65 -5.55
N ALA A 33 6.46 -0.35 -4.81
CA ALA A 33 7.21 -0.94 -3.70
C ALA A 33 8.42 -1.75 -4.20
N SER A 34 8.26 -2.52 -5.27
CA SER A 34 9.34 -3.25 -5.94
C SER A 34 10.42 -2.30 -6.47
N GLU A 35 10.03 -1.16 -7.03
CA GLU A 35 10.97 -0.09 -7.44
C GLU A 35 11.76 0.50 -6.26
N LYS A 36 11.17 0.53 -5.05
CA LYS A 36 11.86 0.91 -3.80
C LYS A 36 12.62 -0.25 -3.14
N GLY A 37 12.65 -1.43 -3.76
CA GLY A 37 13.36 -2.62 -3.27
C GLY A 37 12.64 -3.35 -2.12
N ILE A 38 11.32 -3.22 -2.05
CA ILE A 38 10.47 -3.91 -1.08
C ILE A 38 9.87 -5.15 -1.75
N GLU A 39 10.02 -6.32 -1.13
CA GLU A 39 9.43 -7.55 -1.67
C GLU A 39 7.91 -7.55 -1.53
N GLU A 40 7.23 -8.18 -2.50
CA GLU A 40 5.76 -8.26 -2.54
C GLU A 40 5.18 -8.87 -1.26
N SER A 41 5.82 -9.91 -0.72
CA SER A 41 5.45 -10.57 0.54
C SER A 41 5.45 -9.61 1.73
N GLU A 42 6.40 -8.67 1.77
CA GLU A 42 6.44 -7.64 2.81
C GLU A 42 5.35 -6.60 2.62
N VAL A 43 5.07 -6.21 1.38
CA VAL A 43 4.00 -5.25 1.05
C VAL A 43 2.65 -5.82 1.45
N GLU A 44 2.38 -7.09 1.11
CA GLU A 44 1.15 -7.78 1.50
C GLU A 44 0.99 -7.84 3.02
N GLU A 45 2.06 -8.17 3.75
CA GLU A 45 2.03 -8.18 5.21
C GLU A 45 1.71 -6.79 5.79
N ILE A 46 2.30 -5.74 5.23
CA ILE A 46 2.07 -4.36 5.65
C ILE A 46 0.64 -3.92 5.32
N ILE A 47 0.12 -4.24 4.13
CA ILE A 47 -1.26 -3.95 3.73
C ILE A 47 -2.24 -4.64 4.66
N GLU A 48 -2.03 -5.91 4.99
CA GLU A 48 -2.89 -6.63 5.95
C GLU A 48 -2.87 -5.99 7.34
N ARG A 49 -1.69 -5.52 7.81
CA ARG A 49 -1.59 -4.77 9.06
C ARG A 49 -2.36 -3.45 9.00
N LEU A 50 -2.26 -2.70 7.90
CA LEU A 50 -2.98 -1.44 7.69
C LEU A 50 -4.50 -1.64 7.57
N LYS A 51 -4.94 -2.76 6.98
CA LYS A 51 -6.35 -3.16 6.94
C LYS A 51 -6.88 -3.46 8.35
N ARG A 52 -6.09 -4.14 9.17
CA ARG A 52 -6.45 -4.46 10.58
C ARG A 52 -6.48 -3.23 11.48
N SER A 53 -5.59 -2.26 11.26
CA SER A 53 -5.62 -0.99 12.01
C SER A 53 -6.73 -0.05 11.55
N GLY A 54 -7.29 -0.27 10.36
CA GLY A 54 -8.34 0.57 9.78
C GLY A 54 -7.80 1.80 9.04
N ASP A 55 -6.50 1.84 8.74
CA ASP A 55 -5.89 2.91 7.94
C ASP A 55 -6.32 2.82 6.46
N ILE A 56 -6.54 1.60 5.97
CA ILE A 56 -6.97 1.32 4.60
C ILE A 56 -8.07 0.27 4.59
N PHE A 57 -8.83 0.24 3.51
CA PHE A 57 -9.85 -0.76 3.25
C PHE A 57 -9.84 -1.19 1.78
N GLU A 58 -10.42 -2.35 1.50
CA GLU A 58 -10.47 -2.93 0.16
C GLU A 58 -11.91 -2.86 -0.37
N PRO A 59 -12.32 -1.76 -1.04
CA PRO A 59 -13.68 -1.64 -1.57
C PRO A 59 -14.00 -2.67 -2.65
N LYS A 60 -12.99 -3.13 -3.38
CA LYS A 60 -13.09 -4.10 -4.46
C LYS A 60 -11.83 -4.96 -4.47
N ARG A 61 -11.96 -6.21 -4.92
CA ARG A 61 -10.82 -7.13 -5.10
C ARG A 61 -9.68 -6.43 -5.84
N ASN A 62 -8.48 -6.47 -5.25
CA ASN A 62 -7.25 -5.86 -5.79
C ASN A 62 -7.27 -4.32 -5.87
N PHE A 63 -8.18 -3.64 -5.17
CA PHE A 63 -8.18 -2.18 -5.05
C PHE A 63 -8.19 -1.78 -3.58
N ILE A 64 -7.25 -0.92 -3.21
CA ILE A 64 -7.09 -0.38 -1.88
C ILE A 64 -7.55 1.07 -1.86
N SER A 65 -8.28 1.45 -0.83
CA SER A 65 -8.64 2.83 -0.55
C SER A 65 -8.23 3.16 0.86
N LYS A 66 -7.68 4.35 1.05
CA LYS A 66 -7.45 4.90 2.38
C LYS A 66 -8.79 5.31 3.00
N LEU A 67 -8.96 5.08 4.31
CA LEU A 67 -10.17 5.44 5.04
C LEU A 67 -10.24 6.95 5.29
#